data_AF-W8EVQ0-F1
#
_entry.id   AF-W8EVQ0-F1
#
_cell.length_a   1.000
_cell.length_b   1.000
_cell.length_c   1.000
_cell.angle_alpha   90.00
_cell.angle_beta   90.00
_cell.angle_gamma   90.00
#
_symmetry.space_group_name_H-M   'P 1'
#
loop_
_entity.id
_entity.type
_entity.pdbx_description
1 polymer ?
#
loop_
_entity_poly.entity_id
_entity_poly.type
_entity_poly.pdbx_seq_one_letter_code
_entity_poly.pdbx_strand_id
1 'polypeptide(L)'
;MQIPFTPLVLVLWAVVAQALLAAGLLWVAPANRLPNRFLALLMLSIALWLLDGFFRVANIYGQNANWYFTPIYYSFAFGPLLYFYVRSLVNHTFQFRFRHLVHFGPVLVQAALYGWLRLQSYPERLWFWEQVHRPVTYRIEFIGTWVSLTLYLLLSLRVLRGYRRWLVENFSEVSRLRLWWLRVLLVLVGLVSAQWLLEVVVREFFGLYYQYDYSTELLGGVLFLIGVVGLRQADMQAVRFEPEAEPEPTRLPKAAEIGAAEEIPPPPAVADGTVAANPPAVDAAVLARIRHALEAERIYLNPTLTLAELSAHTGLAPRLISFTVNQGFGQSFNDVVNGYRVAEVKRRLATPDAQRLTLLGIALESGFNSKTTFNRIFKQFTGVAPREWQG
;
A
#
# COMPACT_ATOMS: atom_id res chain seq x y z
N MET A 1 42.42 -5.15 8.52
CA MET A 1 41.44 -4.74 9.55
C MET A 1 41.20 -5.91 10.48
N GLN A 2 41.18 -5.66 11.78
CA GLN A 2 40.79 -6.63 12.80
C GLN A 2 39.33 -6.38 13.17
N ILE A 3 38.45 -7.37 12.97
CA ILE A 3 37.02 -7.25 13.30
C ILE A 3 36.75 -8.13 14.53
N PRO A 4 36.18 -7.60 15.61
CA PRO A 4 35.89 -8.38 16.80
C PRO A 4 34.74 -9.35 16.54
N PHE A 5 34.87 -10.59 17.03
CA PHE A 5 33.87 -11.63 16.86
C PHE A 5 32.84 -11.60 18.00
N THR A 6 32.01 -10.56 18.03
CA THR A 6 30.93 -10.41 19.02
C THR A 6 29.57 -10.78 18.42
N PRO A 7 28.58 -11.23 19.23
CA PRO A 7 27.24 -11.54 18.75
C PRO A 7 26.60 -10.38 17.97
N LEU A 8 26.79 -9.14 18.42
CA LEU A 8 26.21 -7.96 17.78
C LEU A 8 26.82 -7.70 16.38
N VAL A 9 28.14 -7.86 16.22
CA VAL A 9 28.80 -7.77 14.90
C VAL A 9 28.24 -8.80 13.94
N LEU A 10 28.07 -10.05 14.41
CA LEU A 10 27.54 -11.13 13.59
C LEU A 10 26.09 -10.88 13.17
N VAL A 11 25.25 -10.40 14.08
CA VAL A 11 23.84 -10.09 13.79
C VAL A 11 23.74 -8.95 12.77
N LEU A 12 24.46 -7.84 12.96
CA LEU A 12 24.43 -6.72 12.00
C LEU A 12 24.95 -7.13 10.63
N TRP A 13 26.04 -7.92 10.59
CA TRP A 13 26.58 -8.43 9.35
C TRP A 13 25.58 -9.36 8.64
N ALA A 14 24.92 -10.27 9.37
CA ALA A 14 23.91 -11.16 8.81
C ALA A 14 22.70 -10.39 8.27
N VAL A 15 22.24 -9.35 8.98
CA VAL A 15 21.13 -8.48 8.53
C VAL A 15 21.52 -7.73 7.25
N VAL A 16 22.70 -7.13 7.19
CA VAL A 16 23.18 -6.42 6.00
C VAL A 16 23.35 -7.38 4.82
N ALA A 17 23.98 -8.54 5.03
CA ALA A 17 24.16 -9.56 3.99
C ALA A 17 22.82 -10.09 3.45
N GLN A 18 21.87 -10.38 4.35
CA GLN A 18 20.52 -10.80 3.97
C GLN A 18 19.81 -9.70 3.18
N ALA A 19 19.92 -8.44 3.60
CA ALA A 19 19.27 -7.33 2.92
C ALA A 19 19.82 -7.12 1.51
N LEU A 20 21.14 -7.21 1.32
CA LEU A 20 21.79 -7.14 0.02
C LEU A 20 21.36 -8.30 -0.89
N LEU A 21 21.33 -9.52 -0.35
CA LEU A 21 20.86 -10.70 -1.10
C LEU A 21 19.41 -10.56 -1.53
N ALA A 22 18.51 -10.19 -0.60
CA ALA A 22 17.10 -10.01 -0.88
C ALA A 22 16.86 -8.86 -1.87
N ALA A 23 17.58 -7.74 -1.75
CA ALA A 23 17.52 -6.65 -2.71
C ALA A 23 17.96 -7.12 -4.12
N GLY A 24 19.03 -7.92 -4.22
CA GLY A 24 19.48 -8.51 -5.47
C GLY A 24 18.43 -9.45 -6.10
N LEU A 25 17.84 -10.32 -5.29
CA LEU A 25 16.77 -11.24 -5.72
C LEU A 25 15.51 -10.49 -6.20
N LEU A 26 15.09 -9.46 -5.46
CA LEU A 26 13.98 -8.59 -5.86
C LEU A 26 14.29 -7.84 -7.17
N TRP A 27 15.54 -7.41 -7.38
CA TRP A 27 15.95 -6.71 -8.58
C TRP A 27 15.81 -7.56 -9.85
N VAL A 28 16.10 -8.86 -9.74
CA VAL A 28 16.02 -9.81 -10.87
C VAL A 28 14.66 -10.49 -11.02
N ALA A 29 13.75 -10.31 -10.06
CA ALA A 29 12.44 -10.93 -10.07
C ALA A 29 11.66 -10.58 -11.36
N PRO A 30 11.10 -11.57 -12.07
CA PRO A 30 10.47 -11.35 -13.37
C PRO A 30 9.12 -10.65 -13.25
N ALA A 31 8.35 -10.95 -12.20
CA ALA A 31 7.08 -10.30 -11.88
C ALA A 31 7.29 -9.01 -11.08
N ASN A 32 6.30 -8.10 -11.12
CA ASN A 32 6.25 -6.88 -10.31
C ASN A 32 7.55 -6.07 -10.27
N ARG A 33 8.21 -5.96 -11.44
CA ARG A 33 9.55 -5.37 -11.58
C ARG A 33 9.67 -3.98 -10.94
N LEU A 34 8.69 -3.10 -11.17
CA LEU A 34 8.76 -1.73 -10.67
C LEU A 34 8.62 -1.66 -9.13
N PRO A 35 7.60 -2.26 -8.50
CA PRO A 35 7.56 -2.40 -7.03
C PRO A 35 8.80 -3.05 -6.44
N ASN A 36 9.27 -4.16 -7.03
CA ASN A 36 10.42 -4.90 -6.52
C ASN A 36 11.70 -4.06 -6.57
N ARG A 37 11.88 -3.23 -7.61
CA ARG A 37 13.00 -2.29 -7.68
C ARG A 37 12.93 -1.20 -6.60
N PHE A 38 11.75 -0.63 -6.33
CA PHE A 38 11.62 0.34 -5.24
C PHE A 38 11.90 -0.29 -3.88
N LEU A 39 11.42 -1.52 -3.65
CA LEU A 39 11.69 -2.25 -2.42
C LEU A 39 13.19 -2.58 -2.30
N ALA A 40 13.83 -3.05 -3.37
CA ALA A 40 15.26 -3.33 -3.40
C ALA A 40 16.09 -2.08 -3.10
N LEU A 41 15.75 -0.93 -3.68
CA LEU A 41 16.42 0.35 -3.41
C LEU A 41 16.19 0.81 -1.96
N LEU A 42 14.99 0.61 -1.42
CA LEU A 42 14.70 0.92 -0.01
C LEU A 42 15.55 0.05 0.91
N MET A 43 15.60 -1.25 0.65
CA MET A 43 16.41 -2.20 1.39
C MET A 43 17.90 -1.86 1.30
N LEU A 44 18.40 -1.51 0.11
CA LEU A 44 19.79 -1.09 -0.08
C LEU A 44 20.09 0.19 0.71
N SER A 45 19.20 1.19 0.65
CA SER A 45 19.38 2.45 1.37
C SER A 45 19.44 2.22 2.89
N ILE A 46 18.58 1.36 3.42
CA ILE A 46 18.57 0.99 4.85
C ILE A 46 19.81 0.15 5.20
N ALA A 47 20.21 -0.79 4.34
CA ALA A 47 21.42 -1.59 4.56
C ALA A 47 22.69 -0.73 4.60
N LEU A 48 22.80 0.27 3.72
CA LEU A 48 23.89 1.24 3.74
C LEU A 48 23.89 2.09 5.01
N TRP A 49 22.71 2.42 5.55
CA TRP A 49 22.61 3.07 6.86
C TRP A 49 23.03 2.13 8.01
N LEU A 50 22.67 0.85 7.98
CA LEU A 50 23.08 -0.13 9.00
C LEU A 50 24.58 -0.45 8.96
N LEU A 51 25.25 -0.27 7.81
CA LEU A 51 26.70 -0.42 7.70
C LEU A 51 27.46 0.52 8.65
N ASP A 52 26.91 1.70 8.93
CA ASP A 52 27.50 2.62 9.91
C ASP A 52 27.46 2.07 11.33
N GLY A 53 26.32 1.51 11.75
CA GLY A 53 26.19 0.79 13.01
C GLY A 53 27.18 -0.37 13.09
N PHE A 54 27.31 -1.14 12.00
CA PHE A 54 28.31 -2.20 11.89
C PHE A 54 29.74 -1.65 12.02
N PHE A 55 30.09 -0.54 11.34
CA PHE A 55 31.43 0.07 11.42
C PHE A 55 31.79 0.56 12.83
N ARG A 56 30.82 1.07 13.60
CA ARG A 56 30.99 1.41 15.01
C ARG A 56 31.30 0.18 15.85
N VAL A 57 30.43 -0.83 15.81
CA VAL A 57 30.56 -2.02 16.67
C VAL A 57 31.77 -2.88 16.28
N ALA A 58 32.13 -2.94 15.00
CA ALA A 58 33.30 -3.65 14.50
C ALA A 58 34.63 -2.89 14.72
N ASN A 59 34.60 -1.71 15.36
CA ASN A 59 35.75 -0.84 15.56
C ASN A 59 36.52 -0.51 14.26
N ILE A 60 35.81 -0.32 13.14
CA ILE A 60 36.40 0.04 11.85
C ILE A 60 36.86 1.50 11.87
N TYR A 61 36.09 2.39 12.50
CA TYR A 61 36.47 3.80 12.65
C TYR A 61 37.72 4.00 13.51
N GLY A 62 37.90 3.20 14.57
CA GLY A 62 39.10 3.26 15.41
C GLY A 62 40.38 2.81 14.68
N GLN A 63 40.26 1.98 13.65
CA GLN A 63 41.39 1.54 12.82
C GLN A 63 41.70 2.52 11.69
N ASN A 64 40.67 3.14 11.10
CA ASN A 64 40.84 4.14 10.07
C ASN A 64 39.64 5.10 10.05
N ALA A 65 39.85 6.31 10.57
CA ALA A 65 38.83 7.35 10.63
C ALA A 65 38.31 7.79 9.23
N ASN A 66 39.01 7.48 8.14
CA ASN A 66 38.53 7.79 6.79
C ASN A 66 37.22 7.10 6.40
N TRP A 67 36.87 5.99 7.05
CA TRP A 67 35.61 5.28 6.81
C TRP A 67 34.38 6.07 7.22
N TYR A 68 34.57 6.97 8.18
CA TYR A 68 33.52 7.83 8.70
C TYR A 68 32.97 8.81 7.64
N PHE A 69 33.79 9.10 6.62
CA PHE A 69 33.46 9.97 5.50
C PHE A 69 33.03 9.20 4.25
N THR A 70 32.54 7.97 4.40
CA THR A 70 32.02 7.21 3.26
C THR A 70 30.60 7.68 2.93
N PRO A 71 30.28 7.93 1.65
CA PRO A 71 28.95 8.41 1.24
C PRO A 71 27.95 7.25 1.22
N ILE A 72 27.62 6.73 2.41
CA ILE A 72 26.69 5.61 2.62
C ILE A 72 25.34 6.05 3.22
N TYR A 73 25.21 7.32 3.61
CA TYR A 73 24.01 7.85 4.25
C TYR A 73 23.09 8.54 3.25
N TYR A 74 22.01 7.85 2.86
CA TYR A 74 20.98 8.35 1.95
C TYR A 74 19.58 8.31 2.59
N SER A 75 19.47 8.77 3.83
CA SER A 75 18.27 8.65 4.65
C SER A 75 17.04 9.36 4.06
N PHE A 76 17.25 10.44 3.30
CA PHE A 76 16.18 11.13 2.57
C PHE A 76 15.45 10.25 1.56
N ALA A 77 16.05 9.13 1.13
CA ALA A 77 15.44 8.21 0.17
C ALA A 77 14.34 7.35 0.79
N PHE A 78 14.33 7.15 2.12
CA PHE A 78 13.41 6.21 2.78
C PHE A 78 11.93 6.53 2.50
N GLY A 79 11.53 7.80 2.67
CA GLY A 79 10.16 8.25 2.44
C GLY A 79 9.70 8.06 0.98
N PRO A 80 10.35 8.70 -0.01
CA PRO A 80 10.00 8.57 -1.42
C PRO A 80 10.00 7.11 -1.91
N LEU A 81 11.00 6.31 -1.55
CA LEU A 81 11.07 4.90 -1.95
C LEU A 81 9.91 4.09 -1.38
N LEU A 82 9.57 4.28 -0.10
CA LEU A 82 8.42 3.64 0.52
C LEU A 82 7.11 4.02 -0.19
N TYR A 83 6.92 5.30 -0.48
CA TYR A 83 5.71 5.78 -1.16
C TYR A 83 5.57 5.24 -2.58
N PHE A 84 6.63 5.29 -3.38
CA PHE A 84 6.59 4.77 -4.75
C PHE A 84 6.50 3.25 -4.78
N TYR A 85 7.06 2.55 -3.78
CA TYR A 85 6.80 1.14 -3.57
C TYR A 85 5.29 0.88 -3.37
N VAL A 86 4.64 1.56 -2.41
CA VAL A 86 3.20 1.40 -2.16
C VAL A 86 2.36 1.73 -3.41
N ARG A 87 2.68 2.84 -4.07
CA ARG A 87 1.92 3.31 -5.24
C ARG A 87 2.03 2.35 -6.44
N SER A 88 3.24 1.84 -6.71
CA SER A 88 3.47 0.90 -7.80
C SER A 88 2.89 -0.48 -7.52
N LEU A 89 2.87 -0.89 -6.25
CA LEU A 89 2.34 -2.19 -5.84
C LEU A 89 0.82 -2.23 -5.87
N VAL A 90 0.17 -1.15 -5.45
CA VAL A 90 -1.29 -1.01 -5.45
C VAL A 90 -1.83 -0.83 -6.88
N ASN A 91 -1.05 -0.21 -7.77
CA ASN A 91 -1.46 0.04 -9.14
C ASN A 91 -0.40 -0.39 -10.16
N HIS A 92 -0.65 -1.51 -10.85
CA HIS A 92 0.29 -2.06 -11.84
C HIS A 92 0.38 -1.23 -13.13
N THR A 93 -0.56 -0.31 -13.41
CA THR A 93 -0.46 0.61 -14.55
C THR A 93 0.38 1.84 -14.22
N PHE A 94 0.78 2.02 -12.96
CA PHE A 94 1.64 3.12 -12.56
C PHE A 94 2.99 3.05 -13.27
N GLN A 95 3.35 4.16 -13.92
CA GLN A 95 4.66 4.33 -14.56
C GLN A 95 5.44 5.43 -13.85
N PHE A 96 6.70 5.14 -13.55
CA PHE A 96 7.60 6.14 -13.00
C PHE A 96 8.10 7.08 -14.10
N ARG A 97 7.65 8.34 -14.06
CA ARG A 97 8.03 9.40 -15.01
C ARG A 97 9.08 10.33 -14.42
N PHE A 98 9.78 11.07 -15.28
CA PHE A 98 10.82 12.04 -14.88
C PHE A 98 10.34 13.07 -13.84
N ARG A 99 9.08 13.50 -13.91
CA ARG A 99 8.47 14.42 -12.92
C ARG A 99 8.54 13.88 -11.48
N HIS A 100 8.56 12.56 -11.30
CA HIS A 100 8.66 11.95 -9.98
C HIS A 100 10.08 12.00 -9.39
N LEU A 101 11.11 12.32 -10.18
CA LEU A 101 12.48 12.46 -9.67
C LEU A 101 12.62 13.66 -8.72
N VAL A 102 11.72 14.64 -8.77
CA VAL A 102 11.71 15.78 -7.85
C VAL A 102 11.66 15.33 -6.38
N HIS A 103 10.98 14.22 -6.09
CA HIS A 103 10.88 13.65 -4.75
C HIS A 103 12.22 13.12 -4.22
N PHE A 104 13.20 12.89 -5.10
CA PHE A 104 14.55 12.46 -4.79
C PHE A 104 15.56 13.62 -4.83
N GLY A 105 15.11 14.86 -5.04
CA GLY A 105 15.98 16.05 -5.01
C GLY A 105 16.84 16.15 -3.75
N PRO A 106 16.28 16.00 -2.53
CA PRO A 106 17.07 16.00 -1.30
C PRO A 106 18.14 14.90 -1.26
N VAL A 107 17.86 13.72 -1.84
CA VAL A 107 18.82 12.61 -1.92
C VAL A 107 19.98 12.97 -2.84
N LEU A 108 19.71 13.62 -3.99
CA LEU A 108 20.75 14.05 -4.91
C LEU A 108 21.63 15.14 -4.31
N VAL A 109 21.06 16.09 -3.57
CA VAL A 109 21.81 17.12 -2.84
C VAL A 109 22.72 16.48 -1.78
N GLN A 110 22.17 15.53 -1.00
CA GLN A 110 22.94 14.78 -0.01
C GLN A 110 24.09 13.98 -0.65
N ALA A 111 23.81 13.31 -1.77
CA ALA A 111 24.81 12.54 -2.52
C ALA A 111 25.91 13.44 -3.10
N ALA A 112 25.55 14.59 -3.66
CA ALA A 112 26.50 15.56 -4.20
C ALA A 112 27.40 16.12 -3.09
N LEU A 113 26.84 16.46 -1.92
CA LEU A 113 27.60 16.96 -0.78
C LEU A 113 28.62 15.94 -0.28
N TYR A 114 28.20 14.71 0.01
CA TYR A 114 29.11 13.68 0.52
C TYR A 114 30.06 13.15 -0.54
N GLY A 115 29.65 13.11 -1.81
CA GLY A 115 30.51 12.80 -2.94
C GLY A 115 31.63 13.84 -3.10
N TRP A 116 31.30 15.12 -3.02
CA TRP A 116 32.29 16.21 -3.07
C TRP A 116 33.22 16.19 -1.86
N LEU A 117 32.68 16.00 -0.64
CA LEU A 117 33.47 15.88 0.58
C LEU A 117 34.47 14.73 0.52
N ARG A 118 34.09 13.60 -0.10
CA ARG A 118 34.98 12.43 -0.24
C ARG A 118 36.24 12.73 -1.07
N LEU A 119 36.17 13.70 -1.98
CA LEU A 119 37.30 14.13 -2.80
C LEU A 119 38.23 15.10 -2.08
N GLN A 120 37.82 15.64 -0.92
CA GLN A 120 38.62 16.60 -0.15
C GLN A 120 39.67 15.90 0.73
N SER A 121 40.67 16.68 1.16
CA SER A 121 41.71 16.21 2.07
C SER A 121 41.14 15.80 3.43
N TYR A 122 41.87 14.97 4.19
CA TYR A 122 41.41 14.56 5.53
C TYR A 122 41.20 15.75 6.49
N PRO A 123 42.09 16.76 6.56
CA PRO A 123 41.87 17.93 7.41
C PRO A 123 40.60 18.71 7.06
N GLU A 124 40.30 18.89 5.76
CA GLU A 124 39.08 19.59 5.32
C GLU A 124 37.82 18.80 5.69
N ARG A 125 37.84 17.47 5.52
CA ARG A 125 36.74 16.59 5.93
C ARG A 125 36.51 16.64 7.44
N LEU A 126 37.57 16.63 8.24
CA LEU A 126 37.47 16.73 9.69
C LEU A 126 36.94 18.10 10.12
N TRP A 127 37.44 19.18 9.51
CA TRP A 127 36.94 20.54 9.75
C TRP A 127 35.45 20.64 9.45
N PHE A 128 35.01 20.14 8.29
CA PHE A 128 33.59 20.11 7.94
C PHE A 128 32.80 19.33 8.98
N TRP A 129 33.32 18.17 9.43
CA TRP A 129 32.65 17.35 10.42
C TRP A 129 32.39 18.08 11.74
N GLU A 130 33.43 18.69 12.30
CA GLU A 130 33.40 19.31 13.61
C GLU A 130 32.66 20.65 13.60
N GLN A 131 32.90 21.46 12.58
CA GLN A 131 32.44 22.86 12.53
C GLN A 131 31.11 23.03 11.80
N VAL A 132 30.76 22.12 10.88
CA VAL A 132 29.56 22.26 10.03
C VAL A 132 28.59 21.10 10.25
N HIS A 133 29.06 19.85 10.17
CA HIS A 133 28.16 18.70 10.20
C HIS A 133 27.53 18.49 11.57
N ARG A 134 28.36 18.31 12.60
CA ARG A 134 27.90 18.07 13.97
C ARG A 134 26.94 19.15 14.50
N PRO A 135 27.23 20.46 14.36
CA PRO A 135 26.33 21.49 14.89
C PRO A 135 25.10 21.79 14.01
N VAL A 136 25.22 21.67 12.68
CA VAL A 136 24.21 22.17 11.74
C VAL A 136 23.65 21.06 10.85
N THR A 137 24.44 20.48 9.95
CA THR A 137 23.85 19.63 8.90
C THR A 137 23.26 18.34 9.45
N TYR A 138 23.83 17.76 10.51
CA TYR A 138 23.26 16.58 11.18
C TYR A 138 21.80 16.80 11.61
N ARG A 139 21.49 17.97 12.20
CA ARG A 139 20.13 18.33 12.62
C ARG A 139 19.20 18.51 11.43
N ILE A 140 19.68 19.17 10.36
CA ILE A 140 18.91 19.37 9.13
C ILE A 140 18.59 18.02 8.47
N GLU A 141 19.58 17.13 8.37
CA GLU A 141 19.40 15.80 7.79
C GLU A 141 18.45 14.94 8.62
N PHE A 142 18.59 14.96 9.94
CA PHE A 142 17.70 14.24 10.83
C PHE A 142 16.25 14.74 10.71
N ILE A 143 16.03 16.04 10.92
CA ILE A 143 14.68 16.65 10.85
C ILE A 143 14.09 16.44 9.45
N GLY A 144 14.88 16.69 8.40
CA GLY A 144 14.45 16.53 7.02
C GLY A 144 14.11 15.08 6.67
N THR A 145 14.90 14.11 7.14
CA THR A 145 14.61 12.69 6.99
C THR A 145 13.29 12.34 7.69
N TRP A 146 13.12 12.78 8.93
CA TRP A 146 11.93 12.46 9.72
C TRP A 146 10.66 13.10 9.15
N VAL A 147 10.73 14.36 8.70
CA VAL A 147 9.64 15.05 8.00
C VAL A 147 9.30 14.35 6.69
N SER A 148 10.31 14.02 5.88
CA SER A 148 10.13 13.28 4.62
C SER A 148 9.45 11.93 4.88
N LEU A 149 10.02 11.12 5.79
CA LEU A 149 9.49 9.80 6.12
C LEU A 149 8.05 9.89 6.63
N THR A 150 7.75 10.82 7.53
CA THR A 150 6.39 11.02 8.05
C THR A 150 5.41 11.43 6.96
N LEU A 151 5.76 12.39 6.11
CA LEU A 151 4.92 12.84 5.00
C LEU A 151 4.59 11.67 4.05
N TYR A 152 5.61 10.95 3.59
CA TYR A 152 5.42 9.84 2.65
C TYR A 152 4.75 8.63 3.30
N LEU A 153 4.93 8.40 4.61
CA LEU A 153 4.21 7.39 5.36
C LEU A 153 2.70 7.70 5.39
N LEU A 154 2.33 8.95 5.67
CA LEU A 154 0.92 9.40 5.65
C LEU A 154 0.30 9.29 4.26
N LEU A 155 1.03 9.69 3.21
CA LEU A 155 0.60 9.52 1.82
C LEU A 155 0.42 8.04 1.46
N SER A 156 1.35 7.17 1.88
CA SER A 156 1.28 5.72 1.66
C SER A 156 0.06 5.10 2.35
N LEU A 157 -0.22 5.50 3.60
CA LEU A 157 -1.42 5.07 4.32
C LEU A 157 -2.70 5.57 3.65
N ARG A 158 -2.72 6.80 3.11
CA ARG A 158 -3.87 7.33 2.35
C ARG A 158 -4.14 6.51 1.10
N VAL A 159 -3.11 6.20 0.31
CA VAL A 159 -3.22 5.35 -0.89
C VAL A 159 -3.74 3.96 -0.52
N LEU A 160 -3.17 3.33 0.51
CA LEU A 160 -3.58 1.99 0.94
C LEU A 160 -5.03 1.94 1.46
N ARG A 161 -5.49 3.00 2.14
CA ARG A 161 -6.90 3.14 2.55
C ARG A 161 -7.83 3.26 1.35
N GLY A 162 -7.44 4.01 0.31
CA GLY A 162 -8.19 4.12 -0.95
C GLY A 162 -8.31 2.78 -1.67
N TYR A 163 -7.18 2.08 -1.84
CA TYR A 163 -7.15 0.74 -2.42
C TYR A 163 -8.07 -0.25 -1.72
N ARG A 164 -8.09 -0.24 -0.38
CA ARG A 164 -8.95 -1.14 0.39
C ARG A 164 -10.44 -0.89 0.15
N ARG A 165 -10.86 0.38 0.03
CA ARG A 165 -12.24 0.72 -0.29
C ARG A 165 -12.62 0.26 -1.69
N TRP A 166 -11.77 0.60 -2.66
CA TRP A 166 -11.95 0.19 -4.05
C TRP A 166 -12.06 -1.33 -4.22
N LEU A 167 -11.25 -2.12 -3.50
CA LEU A 167 -11.35 -3.59 -3.53
C LEU A 167 -12.74 -4.08 -3.10
N VAL A 168 -13.29 -3.52 -2.03
CA VAL A 168 -14.60 -3.90 -1.48
C VAL A 168 -15.75 -3.42 -2.40
N GLU A 169 -15.53 -2.34 -3.14
CA GLU A 169 -16.50 -1.83 -4.12
C GLU A 169 -16.46 -2.56 -5.46
N ASN A 170 -15.37 -3.26 -5.80
CA ASN A 170 -15.18 -3.85 -7.13
C ASN A 170 -15.08 -5.38 -7.13
N PHE A 171 -14.83 -6.03 -5.99
CA PHE A 171 -14.63 -7.48 -5.91
C PHE A 171 -15.51 -8.11 -4.83
N SER A 172 -16.13 -9.26 -5.15
CA SER A 172 -16.89 -10.06 -4.19
C SER A 172 -15.99 -10.88 -3.24
N GLU A 173 -14.75 -11.14 -3.65
CA GLU A 173 -13.73 -11.84 -2.88
C GLU A 173 -12.44 -11.00 -2.86
N VAL A 174 -12.05 -10.53 -1.67
CA VAL A 174 -10.92 -9.60 -1.48
C VAL A 174 -9.75 -10.21 -0.70
N SER A 175 -9.88 -11.42 -0.15
CA SER A 175 -8.91 -11.98 0.81
C SER A 175 -7.50 -12.11 0.25
N ARG A 176 -7.37 -12.53 -1.02
CA ARG A 176 -6.08 -12.70 -1.73
C ARG A 176 -5.49 -11.38 -2.23
N LEU A 177 -6.34 -10.37 -2.45
CA LEU A 177 -5.94 -9.05 -2.98
C LEU A 177 -5.58 -8.06 -1.85
N ARG A 178 -5.97 -8.37 -0.61
CA ARG A 178 -5.76 -7.50 0.54
C ARG A 178 -4.30 -7.48 0.97
N LEU A 179 -3.67 -6.32 0.85
CA LEU A 179 -2.28 -6.06 1.26
C LEU A 179 -2.17 -5.82 2.79
N TRP A 180 -2.58 -6.79 3.60
CA TRP A 180 -2.51 -6.67 5.06
C TRP A 180 -1.08 -6.52 5.58
N TRP A 181 -0.17 -7.32 5.02
CA TRP A 181 1.26 -7.25 5.33
C TRP A 181 1.82 -5.84 5.10
N LEU A 182 1.34 -5.13 4.06
CA LEU A 182 1.83 -3.79 3.74
C LEU A 182 1.40 -2.81 4.82
N ARG A 183 0.19 -2.97 5.36
CA ARG A 183 -0.25 -2.19 6.52
C ARG A 183 0.63 -2.45 7.74
N VAL A 184 0.98 -3.72 8.00
CA VAL A 184 1.88 -4.08 9.10
C VAL A 184 3.25 -3.44 8.90
N LEU A 185 3.81 -3.52 7.69
CA LEU A 185 5.06 -2.87 7.34
C LEU A 185 5.02 -1.36 7.60
N LEU A 186 4.00 -0.66 7.10
CA LEU A 186 3.86 0.79 7.31
C LEU A 186 3.73 1.14 8.80
N VAL A 187 3.01 0.34 9.59
CA VAL A 187 2.93 0.54 11.05
C VAL A 187 4.29 0.33 11.71
N LEU A 188 5.02 -0.73 11.36
CA LEU A 188 6.36 -0.99 11.91
C LEU A 188 7.35 0.13 11.57
N VAL A 189 7.37 0.61 10.32
CA VAL A 189 8.19 1.77 9.94
C VAL A 189 7.81 3.01 10.75
N GLY A 190 6.50 3.24 10.97
CA GLY A 190 6.04 4.33 11.83
C GLY A 190 6.50 4.19 13.28
N LEU A 191 6.46 2.98 13.85
CA LEU A 191 6.94 2.70 15.20
C LEU A 191 8.46 2.91 15.33
N VAL A 192 9.25 2.43 14.37
CA VAL A 192 10.70 2.69 14.32
C VAL A 192 10.98 4.17 14.21
N SER A 193 10.28 4.89 13.33
CA SER A 193 10.45 6.33 13.16
C SER A 193 10.07 7.13 14.41
N ALA A 194 9.05 6.70 15.15
CA ALA A 194 8.66 7.33 16.41
C ALA A 194 9.65 7.04 17.53
N GLN A 195 10.16 5.81 17.60
CA GLN A 195 11.19 5.39 18.54
C GLN A 195 12.49 6.16 18.30
N TRP A 196 12.92 6.33 17.04
CA TRP A 196 14.09 7.12 16.69
C TRP A 196 13.93 8.61 17.05
N LEU A 197 12.74 9.19 16.86
CA LEU A 197 12.46 10.55 17.33
C LEU A 197 12.55 10.65 18.85
N LEU A 198 11.99 9.67 19.57
CA LEU A 198 12.01 9.64 21.02
C LEU A 198 13.45 9.61 21.55
N GLU A 199 14.33 8.79 20.97
CA GLU A 199 15.76 8.77 21.33
C GLU A 199 16.42 10.13 21.18
N VAL A 200 16.18 10.83 20.06
CA VAL A 200 16.75 12.16 19.83
C VAL A 200 16.19 13.19 20.82
N VAL A 201 14.88 13.16 21.10
CA VAL A 201 14.27 14.06 22.10
C VAL A 201 14.86 13.79 23.49
N VAL A 202 14.97 12.52 23.89
CA VAL A 202 15.57 12.11 25.17
C VAL A 202 17.02 12.59 25.27
N ARG A 203 17.80 12.43 24.20
CA ARG A 203 19.20 12.88 24.14
C ARG A 203 19.35 14.39 24.24
N GLU A 204 18.62 15.15 23.41
CA GLU A 204 18.81 16.60 23.30
C GLU A 204 18.17 17.38 24.45
N PHE A 205 17.04 16.92 25.01
CA PHE A 205 16.31 17.67 26.04
C PHE A 205 16.59 17.18 27.47
N PHE A 206 16.92 15.90 27.66
CA PHE A 206 17.10 15.31 29.00
C PHE A 206 18.54 14.93 29.30
N GLY A 207 19.47 15.07 28.34
CA GLY A 207 20.89 14.72 28.52
C GLY A 207 21.14 13.24 28.80
N LEU A 208 20.15 12.38 28.50
CA LEU A 208 20.26 10.93 28.64
C LEU A 208 20.88 10.37 27.36
N TYR A 209 22.20 10.53 27.23
CA TYR A 209 23.01 9.90 26.19
C TYR A 209 23.02 8.38 26.43
N TYR A 210 21.95 7.67 26.05
CA TYR A 210 21.78 6.26 26.36
C TYR A 210 22.99 5.41 25.96
N GLN A 211 23.35 4.45 26.82
CA GLN A 211 24.48 3.52 26.67
C GLN A 211 24.28 2.45 25.57
N TYR A 212 23.17 2.46 24.82
CA TYR A 212 22.86 1.51 23.73
C TYR A 212 21.99 2.17 22.64
N ASP A 213 22.38 2.00 21.37
CA ASP A 213 21.73 2.54 20.15
C ASP A 213 20.68 1.56 19.61
N TYR A 214 19.57 1.39 20.34
CA TYR A 214 18.52 0.38 20.06
C TYR A 214 17.83 0.54 18.70
N SER A 215 17.93 1.74 18.10
CA SER A 215 17.37 2.03 16.78
C SER A 215 17.96 1.14 15.68
N THR A 216 19.24 0.77 15.80
CA THR A 216 19.96 0.00 14.80
C THR A 216 19.47 -1.45 14.75
N GLU A 217 19.27 -2.09 15.90
CA GLU A 217 18.78 -3.47 15.99
C GLU A 217 17.31 -3.56 15.57
N LEU A 218 16.48 -2.59 15.97
CA LEU A 218 15.07 -2.55 15.59
C LEU A 218 14.90 -2.36 14.08
N LEU A 219 15.67 -1.46 13.48
CA LEU A 219 15.67 -1.27 12.03
C LEU A 219 16.20 -2.50 11.31
N GLY A 220 17.20 -3.20 11.87
CA GLY A 220 17.67 -4.47 11.35
C GLY A 220 16.59 -5.56 11.34
N GLY A 221 15.79 -5.66 12.40
CA GLY A 221 14.64 -6.57 12.45
C GLY A 221 13.55 -6.24 11.42
N VAL A 222 13.25 -4.95 11.22
CA VAL A 222 12.33 -4.50 10.17
C VAL A 222 12.88 -4.80 8.78
N LEU A 223 14.18 -4.59 8.54
CA LEU A 223 14.82 -4.88 7.26
C LEU A 223 14.78 -6.38 6.93
N PHE A 224 15.01 -7.23 7.94
CA PHE A 224 14.87 -8.68 7.80
C PHE A 224 13.45 -9.09 7.41
N LEU A 225 12.44 -8.54 8.11
CA LEU A 225 11.04 -8.79 7.80
C LEU A 225 10.68 -8.35 6.38
N ILE A 226 11.13 -7.15 5.96
CA ILE A 226 10.92 -6.63 4.62
C ILE A 226 11.48 -7.60 3.58
N GLY A 227 12.70 -8.10 3.78
CA GLY A 227 13.33 -9.04 2.85
C GLY A 227 12.55 -10.34 2.68
N VAL A 228 12.14 -10.96 3.79
CA VAL A 228 11.37 -12.21 3.75
C VAL A 228 9.99 -12.01 3.11
N VAL A 229 9.27 -10.96 3.51
CA VAL A 229 7.92 -10.69 3.01
C VAL A 229 7.94 -10.25 1.55
N GLY A 230 8.90 -9.40 1.18
CA GLY A 230 9.09 -8.92 -0.19
C GLY A 230 9.29 -10.08 -1.17
N LEU A 231 10.14 -11.04 -0.82
CA LEU A 231 10.39 -12.21 -1.67
C LEU A 231 9.16 -13.11 -1.82
N ARG A 232 8.37 -13.31 -0.75
CA ARG A 232 7.13 -14.11 -0.81
C ARG A 232 6.04 -13.49 -1.69
N GLN A 233 6.17 -12.22 -2.03
CA GLN A 233 5.13 -11.45 -2.71
C GLN A 233 5.58 -10.83 -4.01
N ALA A 234 6.80 -11.16 -4.45
CA ALA A 234 7.32 -10.75 -5.74
C ALA A 234 6.36 -11.14 -6.90
N ASP A 235 5.59 -12.21 -6.74
CA ASP A 235 4.64 -12.74 -7.74
C ASP A 235 3.16 -12.44 -7.45
N MET A 236 2.83 -11.39 -6.68
CA MET A 236 1.43 -11.01 -6.46
C MET A 236 0.67 -10.72 -7.75
N GLN A 237 -0.61 -11.13 -7.79
CA GLN A 237 -1.52 -10.93 -8.92
C GLN A 237 -1.72 -9.46 -9.25
N ALA A 238 -1.70 -9.13 -10.54
CA ALA A 238 -1.81 -7.77 -11.01
C ALA A 238 -3.23 -7.21 -10.88
N VAL A 239 -3.36 -6.10 -10.16
CA VAL A 239 -4.62 -5.37 -10.00
C VAL A 239 -4.50 -3.96 -10.59
N ARG A 240 -5.53 -3.52 -11.32
CA ARG A 240 -5.62 -2.15 -11.87
C ARG A 240 -6.41 -1.26 -10.90
N PHE A 241 -5.71 -0.71 -9.91
CA PHE A 241 -6.31 0.31 -9.05
C PHE A 241 -6.38 1.65 -9.79
N GLU A 242 -7.57 2.02 -10.25
CA GLU A 242 -7.88 3.36 -10.71
C GLU A 242 -8.29 4.18 -9.49
N PRO A 243 -7.44 5.09 -8.95
CA PRO A 243 -7.95 6.06 -7.99
C PRO A 243 -9.07 6.84 -8.68
N GLU A 244 -10.18 7.07 -7.97
CA GLU A 244 -11.27 7.93 -8.44
C GLU A 244 -10.67 9.14 -9.15
N ALA A 245 -10.83 9.19 -10.47
CA ALA A 245 -10.57 10.40 -11.21
C ALA A 245 -11.41 11.49 -10.54
N GLU A 246 -10.83 12.66 -10.29
CA GLU A 246 -11.64 13.86 -10.05
C GLU A 246 -12.77 13.86 -11.07
N PRO A 247 -14.01 14.20 -10.67
CA PRO A 247 -15.16 14.08 -11.54
C PRO A 247 -14.91 14.91 -12.79
N GLU A 248 -14.50 14.26 -13.89
CA GLU A 248 -14.79 14.78 -15.21
C GLU A 248 -16.31 14.90 -15.21
N PRO A 249 -16.86 16.11 -15.42
CA PRO A 249 -18.29 16.28 -15.48
C PRO A 249 -18.78 15.32 -16.55
N THR A 250 -19.49 14.28 -16.11
CA THR A 250 -20.12 13.30 -16.98
C THR A 250 -20.99 14.12 -17.91
N ARG A 251 -20.51 14.37 -19.13
CA ARG A 251 -21.40 14.69 -20.24
C ARG A 251 -22.17 13.40 -20.44
N LEU A 252 -23.31 13.30 -19.76
CA LEU A 252 -24.35 12.37 -20.15
C LEU A 252 -24.44 12.47 -21.68
N PRO A 253 -24.47 11.35 -22.41
CA PRO A 253 -24.89 11.38 -23.79
C PRO A 253 -26.20 12.17 -23.81
N LYS A 254 -26.22 13.32 -24.48
CA LYS A 254 -27.48 14.04 -24.68
C LYS A 254 -28.44 13.01 -25.27
N ALA A 255 -29.66 12.97 -24.77
CA ALA A 255 -30.76 12.18 -25.32
C ALA A 255 -31.16 12.60 -26.76
N ALA A 256 -30.25 13.21 -27.52
CA ALA A 256 -30.43 13.80 -28.85
C ALA A 256 -29.67 13.02 -29.95
N GLU A 257 -29.06 11.86 -29.67
CA GLU A 257 -28.62 10.92 -30.72
C GLU A 257 -29.74 9.95 -31.15
N ILE A 258 -30.99 10.21 -30.73
CA ILE A 258 -32.18 9.58 -31.30
C ILE A 258 -32.95 10.67 -32.08
N GLY A 259 -32.71 10.72 -33.39
CA GLY A 259 -33.60 11.38 -34.36
C GLY A 259 -33.41 12.89 -34.55
N ALA A 260 -32.76 13.26 -35.65
CA ALA A 260 -32.83 14.61 -36.20
C ALA A 260 -34.15 14.81 -36.98
N ALA A 261 -34.91 15.86 -36.65
CA ALA A 261 -35.73 16.62 -37.59
C ALA A 261 -36.06 18.02 -37.03
N GLU A 262 -35.54 19.01 -37.75
CA GLU A 262 -36.00 20.41 -37.95
C GLU A 262 -35.96 21.50 -36.86
N GLU A 263 -35.41 22.63 -37.30
CA GLU A 263 -35.16 23.93 -36.66
C GLU A 263 -36.41 24.81 -36.54
N ILE A 264 -36.36 25.83 -35.63
CA ILE A 264 -36.71 27.27 -35.81
C ILE A 264 -36.71 28.00 -34.42
N PRO A 265 -36.41 29.33 -34.32
CA PRO A 265 -35.37 29.84 -33.41
C PRO A 265 -35.85 30.91 -32.36
N PRO A 266 -34.98 31.79 -31.78
CA PRO A 266 -34.81 32.08 -30.34
C PRO A 266 -35.68 33.26 -29.81
N PRO A 267 -35.85 33.50 -28.47
CA PRO A 267 -34.96 34.41 -27.69
C PRO A 267 -35.03 34.20 -26.14
N PRO A 268 -34.56 35.10 -25.25
CA PRO A 268 -33.30 35.86 -25.17
C PRO A 268 -32.50 35.48 -23.89
N ALA A 269 -31.24 35.95 -23.81
CA ALA A 269 -30.42 35.94 -22.60
C ALA A 269 -31.09 36.73 -21.45
N VAL A 270 -31.07 36.26 -20.18
CA VAL A 270 -30.18 36.72 -19.08
C VAL A 270 -30.34 35.82 -17.82
N ALA A 271 -29.22 35.66 -17.11
CA ALA A 271 -29.05 35.63 -15.65
C ALA A 271 -29.38 34.38 -14.77
N ASP A 272 -28.40 34.12 -13.91
CA ASP A 272 -28.44 33.59 -12.54
C ASP A 272 -28.72 32.10 -12.29
N GLY A 273 -27.61 31.36 -12.21
CA GLY A 273 -27.11 30.91 -10.91
C GLY A 273 -28.09 30.20 -9.97
N THR A 274 -28.33 28.90 -10.21
CA THR A 274 -28.57 27.92 -9.13
C THR A 274 -28.24 26.52 -9.65
N VAL A 275 -27.03 26.03 -9.34
CA VAL A 275 -26.72 24.60 -9.45
C VAL A 275 -27.31 23.91 -8.23
N ALA A 276 -28.61 23.63 -8.29
CA ALA A 276 -29.23 22.62 -7.43
C ALA A 276 -29.18 21.27 -8.17
N ALA A 277 -28.04 20.59 -8.09
CA ALA A 277 -27.94 19.20 -8.54
C ALA A 277 -28.37 18.29 -7.38
N ASN A 278 -29.67 17.94 -7.32
CA ASN A 278 -30.11 16.76 -6.59
C ASN A 278 -29.31 15.54 -7.12
N PRO A 279 -28.83 14.62 -6.25
CA PRO A 279 -28.26 13.37 -6.72
C PRO A 279 -29.33 12.62 -7.54
N PRO A 280 -28.96 11.93 -8.64
CA PRO A 280 -29.93 11.20 -9.44
C PRO A 280 -30.60 10.15 -8.55
N ALA A 281 -31.94 10.16 -8.52
CA ALA A 281 -32.70 9.08 -7.90
C ALA A 281 -32.27 7.74 -8.53
N VAL A 282 -32.20 6.69 -7.71
CA VAL A 282 -31.83 5.35 -8.19
C VAL A 282 -32.81 4.92 -9.27
N ASP A 283 -32.32 4.67 -10.49
CA ASP A 283 -33.14 4.21 -11.60
C ASP A 283 -33.67 2.80 -11.31
N ALA A 284 -35.00 2.68 -11.22
CA ALA A 284 -35.68 1.43 -10.93
C ALA A 284 -35.38 0.34 -11.98
N ALA A 285 -35.19 0.72 -13.26
CA ALA A 285 -34.88 -0.23 -14.33
C ALA A 285 -33.45 -0.79 -14.17
N VAL A 286 -32.50 0.06 -13.76
CA VAL A 286 -31.13 -0.35 -13.46
C VAL A 286 -31.10 -1.30 -12.26
N LEU A 287 -31.81 -0.95 -11.19
CA LEU A 287 -31.92 -1.79 -10.00
C LEU A 287 -32.56 -3.15 -10.33
N ALA A 288 -33.63 -3.17 -11.13
CA ALA A 288 -34.29 -4.40 -11.55
C ALA A 288 -33.35 -5.31 -12.37
N ARG A 289 -32.54 -4.75 -13.26
CA ARG A 289 -31.57 -5.49 -14.07
C ARG A 289 -30.43 -6.08 -13.24
N ILE A 290 -29.95 -5.35 -12.23
CA ILE A 290 -28.97 -5.87 -11.26
C ILE A 290 -29.60 -7.00 -10.43
N ARG A 291 -30.84 -6.81 -9.92
CA ARG A 291 -31.55 -7.85 -9.18
C ARG A 291 -31.80 -9.10 -10.01
N HIS A 292 -32.18 -8.97 -11.28
CA HIS A 292 -32.36 -10.12 -12.17
C HIS A 292 -31.08 -10.97 -12.28
N ALA A 293 -29.93 -10.32 -12.51
CA ALA A 293 -28.64 -11.01 -12.59
C ALA A 293 -28.27 -11.73 -11.28
N LEU A 294 -28.61 -11.14 -10.12
CA LEU A 294 -28.34 -11.73 -8.82
C LEU A 294 -29.35 -12.82 -8.45
N GLU A 295 -30.65 -12.64 -8.67
CA GLU A 295 -31.72 -13.50 -8.16
C GLU A 295 -32.11 -14.61 -9.14
N ALA A 296 -32.33 -14.26 -10.41
CA ALA A 296 -32.75 -15.23 -11.42
C ALA A 296 -31.55 -16.02 -11.95
N GLU A 297 -30.45 -15.33 -12.26
CA GLU A 297 -29.27 -15.93 -12.91
C GLU A 297 -28.20 -16.39 -11.91
N ARG A 298 -28.32 -15.98 -10.64
CA ARG A 298 -27.44 -16.40 -9.53
C ARG A 298 -25.94 -16.20 -9.81
N ILE A 299 -25.59 -15.10 -10.47
CA ILE A 299 -24.19 -14.81 -10.82
C ILE A 299 -23.26 -14.71 -9.59
N TYR A 300 -23.82 -14.48 -8.39
CA TYR A 300 -23.10 -14.50 -7.11
C TYR A 300 -22.42 -15.83 -6.79
N LEU A 301 -22.82 -16.94 -7.44
CA LEU A 301 -22.17 -18.25 -7.31
C LEU A 301 -20.77 -18.27 -7.93
N ASN A 302 -20.45 -17.36 -8.86
CA ASN A 302 -19.08 -17.18 -9.33
C ASN A 302 -18.21 -16.67 -8.16
N PRO A 303 -17.22 -17.43 -7.69
CA PRO A 303 -16.48 -17.08 -6.49
C PRO A 303 -15.48 -15.94 -6.70
N THR A 304 -15.16 -15.60 -7.96
CA THR A 304 -14.30 -14.48 -8.34
C THR A 304 -15.08 -13.28 -8.86
N LEU A 305 -16.42 -13.26 -8.71
CA LEU A 305 -17.29 -12.23 -9.28
C LEU A 305 -16.75 -10.81 -9.01
N THR A 306 -16.53 -10.06 -10.09
CA THR A 306 -16.13 -8.65 -10.03
C THR A 306 -17.25 -7.73 -10.53
N LEU A 307 -17.15 -6.45 -10.18
CA LEU A 307 -18.06 -5.43 -10.69
C LEU A 307 -17.92 -5.26 -12.21
N ALA A 308 -16.70 -5.45 -12.75
CA ALA A 308 -16.46 -5.44 -14.19
C ALA A 308 -17.15 -6.61 -14.90
N GLU A 309 -17.15 -7.80 -14.29
CA GLU A 309 -17.89 -8.96 -14.80
C GLU A 309 -19.41 -8.73 -14.74
N LEU A 310 -19.93 -8.16 -13.64
CA LEU A 310 -21.34 -7.80 -13.56
C LEU A 310 -21.72 -6.72 -14.60
N SER A 311 -20.81 -5.76 -14.86
CA SER A 311 -20.97 -4.75 -15.90
C SER A 311 -21.04 -5.36 -17.29
N ALA A 312 -20.11 -6.26 -17.62
CA ALA A 312 -20.12 -6.96 -18.91
C ALA A 312 -21.38 -7.82 -19.07
N HIS A 313 -21.79 -8.52 -18.00
CA HIS A 313 -22.94 -9.41 -18.00
C HIS A 313 -24.26 -8.65 -18.14
N THR A 314 -24.42 -7.57 -17.38
CA THR A 314 -25.63 -6.76 -17.43
C THR A 314 -25.62 -5.79 -18.59
N GLY A 315 -24.48 -5.41 -19.18
CA GLY A 315 -24.35 -4.33 -20.16
C GLY A 315 -24.51 -2.92 -19.56
N LEU A 316 -24.45 -2.77 -18.24
CA LEU A 316 -24.53 -1.49 -17.53
C LEU A 316 -23.13 -0.95 -17.26
N ALA A 317 -22.97 0.38 -17.26
CA ALA A 317 -21.68 0.99 -16.95
C ALA A 317 -21.24 0.68 -15.50
N PRO A 318 -19.93 0.40 -15.24
CA PRO A 318 -19.44 0.06 -13.90
C PRO A 318 -19.81 1.10 -12.82
N ARG A 319 -19.67 2.39 -13.14
CA ARG A 319 -20.02 3.48 -12.21
C ARG A 319 -21.50 3.48 -11.86
N LEU A 320 -22.38 3.18 -12.82
CA LEU A 320 -23.83 3.13 -12.60
C LEU A 320 -24.22 1.95 -11.70
N ILE A 321 -23.57 0.80 -11.87
CA ILE A 321 -23.73 -0.36 -10.97
C ILE A 321 -23.24 0.01 -9.57
N SER A 322 -22.03 0.54 -9.43
CA SER A 322 -21.46 0.92 -8.13
C SER A 322 -22.36 1.92 -7.39
N PHE A 323 -22.83 2.95 -8.09
CA PHE A 323 -23.79 3.92 -7.54
C PHE A 323 -25.10 3.26 -7.10
N THR A 324 -25.71 2.45 -7.96
CA THR A 324 -26.97 1.76 -7.68
C THR A 324 -26.84 0.76 -6.54
N VAL A 325 -25.70 0.08 -6.42
CA VAL A 325 -25.38 -0.82 -5.32
C VAL A 325 -25.27 -0.05 -4.01
N ASN A 326 -24.41 0.98 -3.99
CA ASN A 326 -24.17 1.76 -2.77
C ASN A 326 -25.41 2.52 -2.30
N GLN A 327 -26.19 3.13 -3.21
CA GLN A 327 -27.36 3.93 -2.86
C GLN A 327 -28.66 3.12 -2.80
N GLY A 328 -28.83 2.13 -3.67
CA GLY A 328 -30.05 1.32 -3.74
C GLY A 328 -30.09 0.21 -2.70
N PHE A 329 -28.95 -0.41 -2.37
CA PHE A 329 -28.86 -1.46 -1.35
C PHE A 329 -28.28 -0.95 -0.02
N GLY A 330 -27.66 0.24 0.01
CA GLY A 330 -27.03 0.78 1.22
C GLY A 330 -25.78 0.01 1.66
N GLN A 331 -25.18 -0.77 0.74
CA GLN A 331 -24.12 -1.73 1.02
C GLN A 331 -23.09 -1.71 -0.11
N SER A 332 -21.86 -2.14 0.19
CA SER A 332 -20.83 -2.29 -0.85
C SER A 332 -21.17 -3.46 -1.79
N PHE A 333 -20.59 -3.46 -3.00
CA PHE A 333 -20.70 -4.60 -3.92
C PHE A 333 -20.30 -5.92 -3.27
N ASN A 334 -19.21 -5.93 -2.51
CA ASN A 334 -18.78 -7.10 -1.76
C ASN A 334 -19.86 -7.60 -0.81
N ASP A 335 -20.46 -6.69 -0.04
CA ASP A 335 -21.49 -7.03 0.95
C ASP A 335 -22.77 -7.54 0.27
N VAL A 336 -23.22 -6.89 -0.82
CA VAL A 336 -24.41 -7.34 -1.56
C VAL A 336 -24.23 -8.77 -2.07
N VAL A 337 -23.14 -9.06 -2.79
CA VAL A 337 -22.87 -10.40 -3.32
C VAL A 337 -22.77 -11.42 -2.18
N ASN A 338 -22.06 -11.09 -1.10
CA ASN A 338 -21.90 -11.98 0.04
C ASN A 338 -23.21 -12.22 0.80
N GLY A 339 -24.13 -11.24 0.84
CA GLY A 339 -25.47 -11.41 1.36
C GLY A 339 -26.25 -12.50 0.62
N TYR A 340 -26.22 -12.46 -0.72
CA TYR A 340 -26.82 -13.52 -1.55
C TYR A 340 -26.15 -14.89 -1.34
N ARG A 341 -24.81 -14.94 -1.22
CA ARG A 341 -24.10 -16.20 -0.92
C ARG A 341 -24.50 -16.79 0.44
N VAL A 342 -24.64 -15.97 1.49
CA VAL A 342 -25.10 -16.43 2.82
C VAL A 342 -26.54 -16.93 2.75
N ALA A 343 -27.42 -16.22 2.02
CA ALA A 343 -28.79 -16.65 1.82
C ALA A 343 -28.86 -18.01 1.10
N GLU A 344 -28.02 -18.23 0.10
CA GLU A 344 -27.92 -19.52 -0.61
C GLU A 344 -27.44 -20.63 0.31
N VAL A 345 -26.41 -20.40 1.15
CA VAL A 345 -25.98 -21.39 2.16
C VAL A 345 -27.13 -21.78 3.07
N LYS A 346 -27.88 -20.79 3.61
CA LYS A 346 -29.05 -21.05 4.46
C LYS A 346 -30.11 -21.87 3.73
N ARG A 347 -30.41 -21.52 2.48
CA ARG A 347 -31.38 -22.24 1.63
C ARG A 347 -30.95 -23.69 1.44
N ARG A 348 -29.69 -23.94 1.09
CA ARG A 348 -29.17 -25.29 0.84
C ARG A 348 -29.09 -26.14 2.10
N LEU A 349 -28.81 -25.54 3.26
CA LEU A 349 -28.88 -26.23 4.54
C LEU A 349 -30.29 -26.73 4.89
N ALA A 350 -31.34 -26.10 4.35
CA ALA A 350 -32.72 -26.54 4.52
C ALA A 350 -33.18 -27.60 3.49
N THR A 351 -32.31 -28.00 2.55
CA THR A 351 -32.62 -29.01 1.52
C THR A 351 -31.97 -30.35 1.83
N PRO A 352 -32.43 -31.48 1.24
CA PRO A 352 -31.82 -32.80 1.44
C PRO A 352 -30.33 -32.88 1.08
N ASP A 353 -29.83 -31.97 0.23
CA ASP A 353 -28.40 -31.82 -0.10
C ASP A 353 -27.52 -31.63 1.14
N ALA A 354 -28.07 -31.06 2.22
CA ALA A 354 -27.36 -30.86 3.48
C ALA A 354 -26.85 -32.16 4.11
N GLN A 355 -27.46 -33.30 3.77
CA GLN A 355 -27.06 -34.62 4.26
C GLN A 355 -25.86 -35.21 3.50
N ARG A 356 -25.56 -34.69 2.30
CA ARG A 356 -24.51 -35.22 1.41
C ARG A 356 -23.23 -34.39 1.41
N LEU A 357 -23.34 -33.09 1.67
CA LEU A 357 -22.22 -32.16 1.65
C LEU A 357 -21.88 -31.64 3.04
N THR A 358 -20.58 -31.47 3.30
CA THR A 358 -20.14 -30.74 4.49
C THR A 358 -20.57 -29.27 4.39
N LEU A 359 -20.69 -28.58 5.54
CA LEU A 359 -20.97 -27.14 5.57
C LEU A 359 -20.00 -26.33 4.69
N LEU A 360 -18.73 -26.73 4.69
CA LEU A 360 -17.73 -26.10 3.83
C LEU A 360 -18.00 -26.39 2.34
N GLY A 361 -18.39 -27.61 1.98
CA GLY A 361 -18.79 -27.95 0.61
C GLY A 361 -19.95 -27.09 0.11
N ILE A 362 -20.99 -26.95 0.93
CA ILE A 362 -22.14 -26.07 0.63
C ILE A 362 -21.69 -24.63 0.46
N ALA A 363 -20.80 -24.13 1.33
CA ALA A 363 -20.27 -22.78 1.22
C ALA A 363 -19.48 -22.57 -0.08
N LEU A 364 -18.60 -23.51 -0.44
CA LEU A 364 -17.80 -23.42 -1.68
C LEU A 364 -18.71 -23.40 -2.92
N GLU A 365 -19.72 -24.28 -2.97
CA GLU A 365 -20.70 -24.29 -4.06
C GLU A 365 -21.65 -23.08 -4.05
N SER A 366 -21.76 -22.37 -2.92
CA SER A 366 -22.48 -21.10 -2.81
C SER A 366 -21.62 -19.88 -3.20
N GLY A 367 -20.45 -20.08 -3.79
CA GLY A 367 -19.57 -19.03 -4.29
C GLY A 367 -18.52 -18.51 -3.30
N PHE A 368 -18.32 -19.14 -2.14
CA PHE A 368 -17.20 -18.79 -1.26
C PHE A 368 -15.89 -19.42 -1.76
N ASN A 369 -14.79 -18.65 -1.72
CA ASN A 369 -13.48 -19.12 -2.17
C ASN A 369 -12.62 -19.76 -1.07
N SER A 370 -13.02 -19.61 0.21
CA SER A 370 -12.28 -20.18 1.34
C SER A 370 -13.14 -20.32 2.60
N LYS A 371 -12.75 -21.27 3.46
CA LYS A 371 -13.32 -21.45 4.81
C LYS A 371 -13.22 -20.18 5.66
N THR A 372 -12.09 -19.48 5.57
CA THR A 372 -11.84 -18.25 6.35
C THR A 372 -12.77 -17.13 5.93
N THR A 373 -12.96 -16.91 4.62
CA THR A 373 -13.92 -15.91 4.13
C THR A 373 -15.34 -16.29 4.53
N PHE A 374 -15.74 -17.55 4.31
CA PHE A 374 -17.06 -18.05 4.68
C PHE A 374 -17.37 -17.82 6.16
N ASN A 375 -16.51 -18.28 7.08
CA ASN A 375 -16.74 -18.13 8.52
C ASN A 375 -16.90 -16.67 8.93
N ARG A 376 -16.06 -15.77 8.39
CA ARG A 376 -16.11 -14.34 8.69
C ARG A 376 -17.40 -13.71 8.19
N ILE A 377 -17.74 -13.94 6.92
CA ILE A 377 -18.92 -13.36 6.26
C ILE A 377 -20.21 -13.93 6.88
N PHE A 378 -20.30 -15.24 7.07
CA PHE A 378 -21.48 -15.85 7.68
C PHE A 378 -21.73 -15.24 9.06
N LYS A 379 -20.71 -15.18 9.94
CA LYS A 379 -20.85 -14.54 11.25
C LYS A 379 -21.22 -13.04 11.15
N GLN A 380 -20.66 -12.31 10.18
CA GLN A 380 -21.01 -10.90 9.94
C GLN A 380 -22.50 -10.73 9.60
N PHE A 381 -23.08 -11.65 8.82
CA PHE A 381 -24.48 -11.57 8.37
C PHE A 381 -25.49 -12.26 9.29
N THR A 382 -25.07 -13.26 10.09
CA THR A 382 -25.97 -14.04 10.96
C THR A 382 -25.78 -13.75 12.45
N GLY A 383 -24.70 -13.09 12.85
CA GLY A 383 -24.33 -12.86 14.25
C GLY A 383 -23.66 -14.06 14.94
N VAL A 384 -23.79 -15.27 14.39
CA VAL A 384 -23.31 -16.52 15.00
C VAL A 384 -22.34 -17.27 14.09
N ALA A 385 -21.46 -18.09 14.68
CA ALA A 385 -20.52 -18.87 13.90
C ALA A 385 -21.25 -19.98 13.10
N PRO A 386 -20.75 -20.38 11.90
CA PRO A 386 -21.41 -21.43 11.12
C PRO A 386 -21.59 -22.76 11.86
N ARG A 387 -20.67 -23.11 12.77
CA ARG A 387 -20.77 -24.31 13.61
C ARG A 387 -21.91 -24.25 14.62
N GLU A 388 -22.19 -23.07 15.15
CA GLU A 388 -23.27 -22.82 16.12
C GLU A 388 -24.65 -22.79 15.43
N TRP A 389 -24.70 -22.67 14.10
CA TRP A 389 -25.95 -22.69 13.33
C TRP A 389 -26.42 -24.11 12.98
N GLN A 390 -25.51 -25.08 12.99
CA GLN A 390 -25.83 -26.49 12.68
C GLN A 390 -26.22 -27.31 13.92
N GLY A 391 -26.07 -26.75 15.12
CA GLY A 391 -26.54 -27.33 16.38
C GLY A 391 -27.71 -26.53 16.91
#